data_AF-A0A6J4US06-F1
#
_entry.id   AF-A0A6J4US06-F1
#
_cell.length_a   1.000
_cell.length_b   1.000
_cell.length_c   1.000
_cell.angle_alpha   90.00
_cell.angle_beta   90.00
_cell.angle_gamma   90.00
#
_symmetry.space_group_name_H-M   'P 1'
#
loop_
_entity.id
_entity.type
_entity.pdbx_description
1 polymer ?
#
loop_
_entity_poly.entity_id
_entity_poly.type
_entity_poly.pdbx_seq_one_letter_code
_entity_poly.pdbx_strand_id
1 'polypeptide(L)'
;MAERRPVRIGIGGPVGTGKTALVLRLCQALRDELNLAVITNDIYTLEDSEFLIRQAALAPDRILGVETGGCPHSAIRDDPSMNHEAVRQLEARYPDLDLILIESGGDNLSATFSPELAD
;
A
#
# COMPACT_ATOMS: atom_id res chain seq x y z
N MET A 1 -2.74 13.98 -23.92
CA MET A 1 -2.77 14.25 -22.48
C MET A 1 -1.78 13.32 -21.84
N ALA A 2 -0.89 13.81 -20.98
CA ALA A 2 -0.05 12.91 -20.19
C ALA A 2 -0.98 12.03 -19.35
N GLU A 3 -0.75 10.71 -19.37
CA GLU A 3 -1.50 9.75 -18.57
C GLU A 3 -1.26 10.10 -17.10
N ARG A 4 -2.33 10.44 -16.37
CA ARG A 4 -2.23 10.88 -14.98
C ARG A 4 -2.04 9.65 -14.10
N ARG A 5 -0.78 9.33 -13.76
CA ARG A 5 -0.47 8.26 -12.82
C ARG A 5 -0.75 8.74 -11.39
N PRO A 6 -1.38 7.91 -10.52
CA PRO A 6 -1.51 8.25 -9.11
C PRO A 6 -0.13 8.38 -8.46
N VAL A 7 -0.02 9.28 -7.49
CA VAL A 7 1.16 9.36 -6.62
C VAL A 7 1.20 8.12 -5.73
N ARG A 8 2.37 7.55 -5.51
CA ARG A 8 2.57 6.33 -4.73
C ARG A 8 3.42 6.64 -3.51
N ILE A 9 2.85 6.51 -2.32
CA ILE A 9 3.56 6.81 -1.07
C ILE A 9 3.81 5.51 -0.31
N GLY A 10 5.10 5.19 -0.12
CA GLY A 10 5.54 4.06 0.70
C GLY A 10 5.51 4.39 2.20
N ILE A 11 4.90 3.53 2.99
CA ILE A 11 4.86 3.61 4.46
C ILE A 11 5.70 2.47 5.03
N GLY A 12 6.95 2.81 5.35
CA GLY A 12 7.97 1.92 5.89
C GLY A 12 8.10 2.01 7.41
N GLY A 13 8.61 0.93 8.03
CA GLY A 13 9.03 0.96 9.43
C GLY A 13 9.02 -0.41 10.12
N PRO A 14 9.59 -0.53 11.33
CA PRO A 14 9.59 -1.77 12.09
C PRO A 14 8.20 -2.32 12.42
N VAL A 15 8.15 -3.63 12.67
CA VAL A 15 6.96 -4.33 13.16
C VAL A 15 6.47 -3.66 14.45
N GLY A 16 5.16 -3.43 14.55
CA GLY A 16 4.52 -2.84 15.74
C GLY A 16 4.67 -1.32 15.91
N THR A 17 5.24 -0.60 14.95
CA THR A 17 5.43 0.87 15.04
C THR A 17 4.21 1.71 14.68
N GLY A 18 3.10 1.07 14.30
CA GLY A 18 1.83 1.74 14.01
C GLY A 18 1.63 2.15 12.54
N LYS A 19 2.31 1.51 11.59
CA LYS A 19 2.15 1.74 10.14
C LYS A 19 0.69 1.63 9.68
N THR A 20 0.03 0.51 9.97
CA THR A 20 -1.40 0.29 9.67
C THR A 20 -2.30 1.33 10.32
N ALA A 21 -1.99 1.75 11.55
CA ALA A 21 -2.73 2.80 12.24
C ALA A 21 -2.57 4.15 11.54
N LEU A 22 -1.37 4.48 11.06
CA LEU A 22 -1.12 5.67 10.25
C LEU A 22 -1.89 5.61 8.92
N VAL A 23 -1.83 4.48 8.20
CA VAL A 23 -2.58 4.25 6.96
C VAL A 23 -4.08 4.49 7.18
N LEU A 24 -4.65 3.90 8.24
CA LEU A 24 -6.06 4.09 8.60
C LEU A 24 -6.40 5.57 8.77
N ARG A 25 -5.58 6.32 9.51
CA ARG A 25 -5.83 7.75 9.76
C ARG A 25 -5.69 8.60 8.50
N LEU A 26 -4.72 8.28 7.64
CA LEU A 26 -4.58 8.95 6.34
C LEU A 26 -5.79 8.69 5.45
N CYS A 27 -6.27 7.45 5.38
CA CYS A 27 -7.49 7.12 4.64
C CYS A 27 -8.69 7.91 5.16
N GLN A 28 -8.91 7.92 6.48
CA GLN A 28 -10.04 8.65 7.08
C GLN A 28 -9.96 10.16 6.84
N ALA A 29 -8.76 10.74 6.83
CA ALA A 29 -8.56 12.17 6.62
C ALA A 29 -8.69 12.59 5.15
N LEU A 30 -8.31 11.72 4.21
CA LEU A 30 -8.14 12.10 2.80
C LEU A 30 -9.22 11.55 1.86
N ARG A 31 -9.99 10.53 2.27
CA ARG A 31 -10.94 9.83 1.36
C ARG A 31 -12.08 10.66 0.82
N ASP A 32 -12.38 11.81 1.43
CA ASP A 32 -13.42 12.72 0.96
C ASP A 32 -12.86 13.79 0.00
N GLU A 33 -11.53 13.90 -0.12
CA GLU A 33 -10.83 14.90 -0.93
C GLU A 33 -10.02 14.27 -2.09
N LEU A 34 -9.53 13.04 -1.91
CA LEU A 34 -8.70 12.32 -2.86
C LEU A 34 -9.32 10.97 -3.21
N ASN A 35 -9.24 10.60 -4.49
CA ASN A 35 -9.49 9.24 -4.94
C ASN A 35 -8.26 8.38 -4.61
N LEU A 36 -8.31 7.66 -3.50
CA LEU A 36 -7.17 6.87 -3.02
C LEU A 36 -7.46 5.37 -2.89
N ALA A 37 -6.37 4.59 -2.87
CA ALA A 37 -6.35 3.16 -2.62
C ALA A 37 -5.17 2.78 -1.71
N VAL A 38 -5.20 1.56 -1.18
CA VAL A 38 -4.18 1.04 -0.26
C VAL A 38 -3.71 -0.33 -0.73
N ILE A 39 -2.40 -0.54 -0.66
CA ILE A 39 -1.77 -1.86 -0.73
C ILE A 39 -1.10 -2.11 0.61
N THR A 40 -1.42 -3.20 1.28
CA THR A 40 -0.72 -3.64 2.50
C THR A 40 0.11 -4.86 2.18
N ASN A 41 1.35 -4.90 2.65
CA ASN A 41 2.20 -6.07 2.54
C ASN A 41 2.21 -6.78 3.89
N ASP A 42 2.15 -8.09 3.88
CA ASP A 42 2.41 -8.92 5.06
C ASP A 42 3.08 -10.23 4.58
N ILE A 43 3.71 -10.97 5.48
CA ILE A 43 4.59 -12.10 5.13
C ILE A 43 3.75 -13.33 4.77
N TYR A 44 2.78 -13.68 5.62
CA TYR A 44 1.99 -14.92 5.49
C TYR A 44 0.49 -14.74 5.73
N THR A 45 0.02 -13.50 5.90
CA THR A 45 -1.38 -13.22 6.21
C THR A 45 -1.88 -12.03 5.40
N LEU A 46 -3.17 -11.73 5.54
CA LEU A 46 -3.81 -10.55 4.98
C LEU A 46 -4.36 -9.63 6.09
N GLU A 47 -3.90 -9.83 7.33
CA GLU A 47 -4.49 -9.22 8.54
C GLU A 47 -4.53 -7.70 8.47
N ASP A 48 -3.49 -7.03 7.93
CA ASP A 48 -3.49 -5.58 7.79
C ASP A 48 -4.57 -5.09 6.81
N SER A 49 -4.73 -5.75 5.66
CA SER A 49 -5.78 -5.40 4.69
C SER A 49 -7.17 -5.65 5.25
N GLU A 50 -7.37 -6.80 5.91
CA GLU A 50 -8.64 -7.14 6.53
C GLU A 50 -8.98 -6.20 7.69
N PHE A 51 -7.98 -5.81 8.48
CA PHE A 51 -8.14 -4.82 9.54
C PHE A 51 -8.63 -3.49 8.98
N LEU A 52 -8.00 -2.97 7.91
CA LEU A 52 -8.43 -1.72 7.28
C LEU A 52 -9.85 -1.81 6.70
N ILE A 53 -10.21 -2.95 6.12
CA ILE A 53 -11.57 -3.23 5.65
C ILE A 53 -12.57 -3.23 6.82
N ARG A 54 -12.25 -3.93 7.92
CA ARG A 54 -13.09 -3.98 9.14
C ARG A 54 -13.27 -2.61 9.77
N GLN A 55 -12.26 -1.75 9.69
CA GLN A 55 -12.31 -0.36 10.18
C GLN A 55 -12.99 0.60 9.18
N ALA A 56 -13.49 0.09 8.05
CA ALA A 56 -14.07 0.89 6.98
C ALA A 56 -13.16 2.06 6.58
N ALA A 57 -11.85 1.79 6.43
CA ALA A 57 -10.87 2.80 6.01
C ALA A 57 -11.27 3.38 4.63
N LEU A 58 -11.54 2.48 3.69
CA LEU A 58 -12.05 2.73 2.34
C LEU A 58 -13.05 1.63 1.95
N ALA A 59 -13.64 1.72 0.76
CA ALA A 59 -14.37 0.60 0.17
C ALA A 59 -13.45 -0.63 0.02
N PRO A 60 -13.92 -1.87 0.27
CA PRO A 60 -13.04 -3.04 0.32
C PRO A 60 -12.26 -3.31 -0.98
N ASP A 61 -12.85 -2.98 -2.12
CA ASP A 61 -12.25 -3.12 -3.45
C ASP A 61 -11.12 -2.11 -3.75
N ARG A 62 -10.87 -1.16 -2.84
CA ARG A 62 -9.75 -0.20 -2.85
C ARG A 62 -8.57 -0.62 -1.96
N ILE A 63 -8.68 -1.73 -1.24
CA ILE A 63 -7.66 -2.21 -0.32
C ILE A 63 -7.20 -3.59 -0.80
N LEU A 64 -5.94 -3.71 -1.20
CA LEU A 64 -5.35 -4.98 -1.62
C LEU A 64 -4.29 -5.42 -0.61
N GLY A 65 -4.39 -6.64 -0.12
CA GLY A 65 -3.31 -7.29 0.62
C GLY A 65 -2.38 -8.07 -0.32
N VAL A 66 -1.08 -7.97 -0.08
CA VAL A 66 -0.03 -8.69 -0.81
C VAL A 66 0.74 -9.55 0.18
N GLU A 67 0.66 -10.86 0.01
CA GLU A 67 1.50 -11.81 0.73
C GLU A 67 2.89 -11.84 0.10
N THR A 68 3.87 -11.30 0.81
CA THR A 68 5.23 -11.08 0.31
C THR A 68 6.14 -12.30 0.47
N GLY A 69 5.72 -13.30 1.25
CA GLY A 69 6.60 -14.37 1.70
C GLY A 69 7.66 -13.86 2.69
N GLY A 70 8.72 -14.65 2.90
CA GLY A 70 9.66 -14.47 4.02
C GLY A 70 10.61 -13.26 3.99
N CYS A 71 10.53 -12.37 3.00
CA CYS A 71 11.51 -11.28 2.80
C CYS A 71 10.81 -9.93 2.48
N PRO A 72 10.28 -9.22 3.49
CA PRO A 72 9.51 -7.99 3.29
C PRO A 72 10.28 -6.88 2.57
N HIS A 73 11.59 -6.69 2.83
CA HIS A 73 12.40 -5.70 2.09
C HIS A 73 12.44 -6.00 0.59
N SER A 74 12.51 -7.27 0.18
CA SER A 74 12.62 -7.62 -1.23
C SER A 74 11.34 -7.24 -1.96
N ALA A 75 10.18 -7.48 -1.36
CA ALA A 75 8.89 -7.14 -1.95
C ALA A 75 8.66 -5.63 -2.17
N ILE A 76 9.40 -4.75 -1.50
CA ILE A 76 9.30 -3.30 -1.68
C ILE A 76 10.52 -2.67 -2.36
N ARG A 77 11.60 -3.43 -2.57
CA ARG A 77 12.87 -2.91 -3.09
C ARG A 77 13.48 -3.76 -4.19
N ASP A 78 13.82 -5.00 -3.88
CA ASP A 78 14.69 -5.82 -4.73
C ASP A 78 13.88 -6.54 -5.85
N ASP A 79 12.66 -6.98 -5.53
CA ASP A 79 11.68 -7.55 -6.46
C ASP A 79 10.26 -7.08 -6.09
N PRO A 80 9.88 -5.85 -6.46
CA PRO A 80 8.55 -5.30 -6.19
C PRO A 80 7.47 -5.79 -7.16
N SER A 81 7.68 -6.88 -7.90
CA SER A 81 6.77 -7.34 -8.97
C SER A 81 5.33 -7.58 -8.50
N MET A 82 5.13 -8.13 -7.30
CA MET A 82 3.80 -8.34 -6.73
C MET A 82 3.09 -7.01 -6.41
N ASN A 83 3.81 -6.03 -5.88
CA ASN A 83 3.28 -4.68 -5.68
C ASN A 83 3.02 -3.98 -7.03
N HIS A 84 3.91 -4.18 -8.00
CA HIS A 84 3.71 -4.00 -9.45
C HIS A 84 2.29 -4.31 -9.92
N GLU A 85 1.94 -5.57 -9.72
CA GLU A 85 0.68 -6.12 -10.18
C GLU A 85 -0.51 -5.54 -9.40
N ALA A 86 -0.40 -5.41 -8.07
CA ALA A 86 -1.44 -4.80 -7.25
C ALA A 86 -1.72 -3.33 -7.65
N VAL A 87 -0.69 -2.55 -7.94
CA VAL A 87 -0.82 -1.17 -8.45
C VAL A 87 -1.57 -1.17 -9.79
N ARG A 88 -1.18 -2.01 -10.76
CA ARG A 88 -1.86 -2.10 -12.05
C ARG A 88 -3.33 -2.48 -11.91
N GLN A 89 -3.66 -3.39 -10.99
CA GLN A 89 -5.05 -3.78 -10.74
C GLN A 89 -5.88 -2.61 -10.20
N LEU A 90 -5.33 -1.80 -9.29
CA LEU A 90 -5.99 -0.61 -8.76
C LEU A 90 -6.13 0.48 -9.83
N GLU A 91 -5.08 0.76 -10.59
CA GLU A 91 -5.10 1.74 -11.70
C GLU A 91 -6.11 1.33 -12.79
N ALA A 92 -6.22 0.05 -13.10
CA ALA A 92 -7.23 -0.45 -14.06
C ALA A 92 -8.66 -0.37 -13.51
N ARG A 93 -8.86 -0.59 -12.21
CA ARG A 93 -10.17 -0.54 -11.55
C ARG A 93 -10.65 0.90 -11.34
N TYR A 94 -9.73 1.81 -11.06
CA TYR A 94 -10.01 3.22 -10.77
C TYR A 94 -9.07 4.12 -11.60
N PRO A 95 -9.45 4.41 -12.87
CA PRO A 95 -8.60 5.17 -13.81
C PRO A 95 -8.30 6.61 -13.37
N ASP A 96 -9.02 7.12 -12.38
CA ASP A 96 -8.94 8.47 -11.84
C ASP A 96 -8.29 8.53 -10.44
N LEU A 97 -7.59 7.48 -9.99
CA LEU A 97 -6.83 7.51 -8.72
C LEU A 97 -5.87 8.70 -8.66
N ASP A 98 -5.88 9.37 -7.50
CA ASP A 98 -4.94 10.43 -7.12
C ASP A 98 -3.74 9.84 -6.37
N LEU A 99 -3.98 8.85 -5.50
CA LEU A 99 -3.01 8.38 -4.51
C LEU A 99 -3.13 6.87 -4.25
N ILE A 100 -1.99 6.19 -4.15
CA ILE A 100 -1.89 4.83 -3.61
C ILE A 100 -0.94 4.84 -2.42
N LEU A 101 -1.43 4.41 -1.25
CA LEU A 101 -0.61 4.17 -0.07
C LEU A 101 -0.10 2.72 -0.10
N ILE A 102 1.20 2.51 0.10
CA ILE A 102 1.81 1.18 0.08
C ILE A 102 2.47 0.93 1.44
N GLU A 103 1.82 0.14 2.29
CA GLU A 103 2.38 -0.27 3.58
C GLU A 103 3.31 -1.47 3.40
N SER A 104 4.54 -1.37 3.93
CA SER A 104 5.47 -2.51 4.04
C SER A 104 5.05 -3.50 5.13
N GLY A 105 5.45 -4.79 5.02
CA GLY A 105 5.17 -5.83 6.01
C GLY A 105 5.89 -5.72 7.36
N GLY A 106 6.53 -4.58 7.63
CA GLY A 106 7.36 -4.38 8.80
C GLY A 106 8.76 -4.92 8.59
N ASP A 107 9.77 -4.06 8.77
CA ASP A 107 11.16 -4.44 8.54
C ASP A 107 12.12 -3.61 9.40
N ASN A 108 13.39 -3.95 9.41
CA ASN A 108 14.41 -3.25 10.18
C ASN A 108 14.72 -1.85 9.61
N LEU A 109 15.61 -1.12 10.29
CA LEU A 109 15.94 0.27 10.00
C LEU A 109 16.60 0.52 8.63
N SER A 110 17.04 -0.53 7.92
CA SER A 110 17.63 -0.41 6.58
C SER A 110 16.62 -0.50 5.43
N ALA A 111 15.35 -0.77 5.75
CA ALA A 111 14.32 -0.92 4.74
C ALA A 111 14.01 0.41 4.05
N THR A 112 13.99 0.36 2.72
CA THR A 112 13.79 1.49 1.81
C THR A 112 12.97 1.01 0.63
N PHE A 113 12.09 1.85 0.11
CA PHE A 113 11.31 1.52 -1.09
C PHE A 113 12.16 1.71 -2.36
N SER A 114 11.91 0.88 -3.37
CA SER A 114 12.42 1.13 -4.72
C SER A 114 11.79 2.43 -5.27
N PRO A 115 12.58 3.31 -5.92
CA PRO A 115 12.05 4.48 -6.65
C PRO A 115 11.07 4.12 -7.78
N GLU A 116 11.03 2.86 -8.21
CA GLU A 116 10.07 2.40 -9.20
C GLU A 116 8.69 2.12 -8.57
N LEU A 117 8.66 1.85 -7.27
CA LEU A 117 7.46 1.47 -6.53
C LEU A 117 6.81 2.66 -5.82
N ALA A 118 7.60 3.51 -5.18
CA ALA A 118 7.15 4.72 -4.49
C ALA A 118 7.82 5.96 -5.12
N ASP A 119 7.05 7.04 -5.26
CA ASP A 119 7.49 8.29 -5.90
C ASP A 119 8.22 9.24 -4.93
#